data_AF-A0A0J1FI49-F1
#
_entry.id   AF-A0A0J1FI49-F1
#
_cell.length_a   1.000
_cell.length_b   1.000
_cell.length_c   1.000
_cell.angle_alpha   90.00
_cell.angle_beta   90.00
_cell.angle_gamma   90.00
#
_symmetry.space_group_name_H-M   'P 1'
#
loop_
_entity.id
_entity.type
_entity.pdbx_description
1 polymer ?
#
loop_
_entity_poly.entity_id
_entity_poly.type
_entity_poly.pdbx_seq_one_letter_code
_entity_poly.pdbx_strand_id
1 'polypeptide(L)'
;MPLSPSQVILYAADSVDYEVALAAAASAGIVATNVIGDFPTVWNLVASGSYLVIAVGGPATNALFYNPCDWDNLSVVPFNPTASYPVDTLPGANYYENAAGSDRTASLYLATVFAYYAVNGSLPTNWTNSPTPASAVDTCGGSISINCPCQATSCLNGLDSDSDLSSEASCMWTNTPYWFLGRYLGGPCYPGTPLSESEASTLSNTGFWLMSIYSGANYTSKDNCGTQSYSQGQSDGQQAVSMAQGVGQPLHSAIYLDLEANQLNQSNYLGYVQGWVSAVSTGGYVPGVYSSPSQLNTIQSQSWAGNSILYWNADWIYSSVQTPAPCPSSELSFAQGWQYAGLASLRNIGIDIDSAQNVYGMWKI
;
A
#
# COMPACT_ATOMS: atom_id res chain seq x y z
N MET A 1 27.50 -9.56 10.00
CA MET A 1 27.23 -10.23 8.71
C MET A 1 25.75 -10.05 8.55
N PRO A 2 25.31 -9.31 7.53
CA PRO A 2 23.91 -8.93 7.39
C PRO A 2 22.99 -10.14 7.44
N LEU A 3 21.83 -9.94 8.04
CA LEU A 3 20.80 -10.96 8.15
C LEU A 3 20.14 -11.17 6.78
N SER A 4 19.69 -12.40 6.53
CA SER A 4 18.77 -12.62 5.41
C SER A 4 17.42 -11.97 5.72
N PRO A 5 16.67 -11.48 4.71
CA PRO A 5 15.35 -10.87 4.94
C PRO A 5 14.37 -11.79 5.70
N SER A 6 14.51 -13.11 5.58
CA SER A 6 13.67 -14.08 6.31
C SER A 6 13.97 -14.16 7.81
N GLN A 7 15.11 -13.65 8.28
CA GLN A 7 15.51 -13.61 9.69
C GLN A 7 15.12 -12.30 10.38
N VAL A 8 14.60 -11.33 9.65
CA VAL A 8 14.15 -10.04 10.18
C VAL A 8 12.62 -10.05 10.27
N ILE A 9 12.10 -9.68 11.43
CA ILE A 9 10.68 -9.58 11.74
C ILE A 9 10.38 -8.16 12.17
N LEU A 10 9.32 -7.56 11.64
CA LEU A 10 8.82 -6.27 12.13
C LEU A 10 7.52 -6.51 12.91
N TYR A 11 7.46 -6.02 14.14
CA TYR A 11 6.29 -6.16 15.02
C TYR A 11 5.65 -4.81 15.27
N ALA A 12 4.33 -4.72 15.08
CA ALA A 12 3.54 -3.58 15.53
C ALA A 12 2.30 -4.08 16.28
N ALA A 13 1.86 -3.32 17.29
CA ALA A 13 0.73 -3.69 18.14
C ALA A 13 -0.56 -2.88 17.84
N ASP A 14 -0.53 -1.96 16.89
CA ASP A 14 -1.72 -1.24 16.41
C ASP A 14 -1.68 -1.10 14.87
N SER A 15 -2.82 -0.80 14.26
CA SER A 15 -2.95 -0.77 12.81
C SER A 15 -2.12 0.33 12.13
N VAL A 16 -1.86 1.45 12.82
CA VAL A 16 -1.14 2.60 12.23
C VAL A 16 0.36 2.29 12.16
N ASP A 17 0.93 1.78 13.24
CA ASP A 17 2.34 1.38 13.28
C ASP A 17 2.59 0.10 12.45
N TYR A 18 1.54 -0.69 12.21
CA TYR A 18 1.63 -1.86 11.35
C TYR A 18 1.74 -1.52 9.86
N GLU A 19 1.05 -0.47 9.39
CA GLU A 19 1.28 0.09 8.05
C GLU A 19 2.72 0.60 7.90
N VAL A 20 3.25 1.23 8.95
CA VAL A 20 4.63 1.69 9.00
C VAL A 20 5.61 0.51 8.89
N ALA A 21 5.34 -0.57 9.62
CA ALA A 21 6.13 -1.79 9.57
C ALA A 21 6.12 -2.43 8.17
N LEU A 22 4.97 -2.45 7.47
CA LEU A 22 4.89 -2.93 6.09
C LEU A 22 5.74 -2.08 5.13
N ALA A 23 5.67 -0.76 5.23
CA ALA A 23 6.46 0.14 4.40
C ALA A 23 7.98 -0.04 4.64
N ALA A 24 8.38 -0.17 5.91
CA ALA A 24 9.76 -0.45 6.29
C ALA A 24 10.24 -1.81 5.75
N ALA A 25 9.44 -2.86 5.90
CA ALA A 25 9.75 -4.20 5.39
C ALA A 25 9.97 -4.20 3.86
N ALA A 26 9.05 -3.56 3.13
CA ALA A 26 9.13 -3.43 1.68
C ALA A 26 10.44 -2.74 1.22
N SER A 27 10.85 -1.69 1.92
CA SER A 27 12.10 -0.95 1.61
C SER A 27 13.38 -1.79 1.77
N ALA A 28 13.33 -2.87 2.55
CA ALA A 28 14.44 -3.76 2.84
C ALA A 28 14.32 -5.12 2.14
N GLY A 29 13.30 -5.33 1.30
CA GLY A 29 13.05 -6.62 0.64
C GLY A 29 12.57 -7.72 1.60
N ILE A 30 12.04 -7.34 2.76
CA ILE A 30 11.44 -8.26 3.73
C ILE A 30 9.99 -8.52 3.30
N VAL A 31 9.62 -9.79 3.22
CA VAL A 31 8.28 -10.21 2.79
C VAL A 31 7.22 -9.79 3.82
N ALA A 32 6.02 -9.44 3.37
CA ALA A 32 4.95 -8.98 4.26
C ALA A 32 4.54 -10.00 5.34
N THR A 33 4.77 -11.31 5.12
CA THR A 33 4.54 -12.36 6.12
C THR A 33 5.49 -12.28 7.33
N ASN A 34 6.59 -11.54 7.21
CA ASN A 34 7.53 -11.24 8.29
C ASN A 34 7.19 -9.94 9.03
N VAL A 35 6.07 -9.29 8.68
CA VAL A 35 5.46 -8.24 9.48
C VAL A 35 4.34 -8.88 10.29
N ILE A 36 4.44 -8.81 11.61
CA ILE A 36 3.58 -9.56 12.52
C ILE A 36 2.84 -8.59 13.43
N GLY A 37 1.54 -8.84 13.59
CA GLY A 37 0.65 -8.07 14.46
C GLY A 37 0.17 -8.86 15.69
N ASP A 38 0.60 -10.12 15.80
CA ASP A 38 0.18 -11.04 16.85
C ASP A 38 1.23 -11.13 17.96
N PHE A 39 0.87 -10.67 19.16
CA PHE A 39 1.78 -10.59 20.29
C PHE A 39 2.29 -11.96 20.76
N PRO A 40 1.46 -13.01 20.98
CA PRO A 40 1.96 -14.32 21.38
C PRO A 40 2.96 -14.92 20.38
N THR A 41 2.73 -14.71 19.08
CA THR A 41 3.69 -15.13 18.05
C THR A 41 5.02 -14.40 18.20
N VAL A 42 5.01 -13.06 18.25
CA VAL A 42 6.24 -12.27 18.35
C VAL A 42 6.98 -12.53 19.66
N TRP A 43 6.26 -12.72 20.76
CA TRP A 43 6.85 -13.07 22.04
C TRP A 43 7.75 -14.31 21.93
N ASN A 44 7.25 -15.38 21.31
CA ASN A 44 8.02 -16.60 21.10
C ASN A 44 9.23 -16.38 20.17
N LEU A 45 9.10 -15.52 19.16
CA LEU A 45 10.20 -15.18 18.24
C LEU A 45 11.32 -14.43 18.98
N VAL A 46 10.98 -13.43 19.80
CA VAL A 46 11.95 -12.68 20.62
C VAL A 46 12.61 -13.61 21.64
N ALA A 47 11.84 -14.43 22.34
CA ALA A 47 12.35 -15.39 23.32
C ALA A 47 13.31 -16.41 22.70
N SER A 48 13.11 -16.78 21.43
CA SER A 48 13.96 -17.75 20.74
C SER A 48 15.37 -17.21 20.41
N GLY A 49 15.49 -15.89 20.19
CA GLY A 49 16.73 -15.28 19.68
C GLY A 49 17.13 -15.69 18.26
N SER A 50 16.28 -16.43 17.55
CA SER A 50 16.54 -16.92 16.18
C SER A 50 16.23 -15.87 15.10
N TYR A 51 15.59 -14.77 15.50
CA TYR A 51 15.18 -13.66 14.64
C TYR A 51 15.64 -12.34 15.23
N LEU A 52 15.88 -11.35 14.36
CA LEU A 52 15.90 -9.96 14.77
C LEU A 52 14.46 -9.44 14.69
N VAL A 53 13.88 -9.15 15.85
CA VAL A 53 12.56 -8.53 15.93
C VAL A 53 12.72 -7.03 16.11
N ILE A 54 12.21 -6.24 15.17
CA ILE A 54 12.17 -4.79 15.22
C ILE A 54 10.77 -4.37 15.69
N ALA A 55 10.68 -3.78 16.88
CA ALA A 55 9.44 -3.25 17.43
C ALA A 55 9.15 -1.86 16.85
N VAL A 56 8.09 -1.75 16.05
CA VAL A 56 7.69 -0.53 15.36
C VAL A 56 6.61 0.17 16.17
N GLY A 57 6.93 1.38 16.63
CA GLY A 57 6.00 2.19 17.40
C GLY A 57 6.01 1.94 18.91
N GLY A 58 5.44 2.91 19.63
CA GLY A 58 5.37 2.90 21.09
C GLY A 58 4.62 1.68 21.65
N PRO A 59 3.42 1.34 21.15
CA PRO A 59 2.64 0.20 21.63
C PRO A 59 3.41 -1.14 21.57
N ALA A 60 4.12 -1.40 20.48
CA ALA A 60 4.91 -2.62 20.31
C ALA A 60 6.07 -2.70 21.31
N THR A 61 6.80 -1.61 21.48
CA THR A 61 7.92 -1.51 22.41
C THR A 61 7.45 -1.63 23.87
N ASN A 62 6.34 -1.00 24.22
CA ASN A 62 5.75 -1.12 25.57
C ASN A 62 5.30 -2.56 25.86
N ALA A 63 4.67 -3.23 24.89
CA ALA A 63 4.22 -4.60 25.03
C ALA A 63 5.37 -5.59 25.28
N LEU A 64 6.47 -5.48 24.53
CA LEU A 64 7.64 -6.36 24.70
C LEU A 64 8.44 -6.05 25.98
N PHE A 65 8.51 -4.78 26.40
CA PHE A 65 9.29 -4.38 27.58
C PHE A 65 8.52 -4.55 28.89
N TYR A 66 7.30 -4.00 28.98
CA TYR A 66 6.50 -3.96 30.22
C TYR A 66 5.34 -4.96 30.22
N ASN A 67 4.83 -5.35 29.05
CA ASN A 67 3.51 -6.00 28.89
C ASN A 67 2.40 -5.33 29.74
N PRO A 68 2.20 -4.01 29.62
CA PRO A 68 1.34 -3.22 30.51
C PRO A 68 -0.14 -3.54 30.36
N CYS A 69 -0.52 -4.21 29.27
CA CYS A 69 -1.89 -4.64 29.01
C CYS A 69 -2.21 -6.04 29.54
N ASP A 70 -1.23 -6.70 30.21
CA ASP A 70 -1.35 -8.07 30.72
C ASP A 70 -1.76 -9.09 29.64
N TRP A 71 -1.18 -8.94 28.44
CA TRP A 71 -1.47 -9.83 27.32
C TRP A 71 -0.92 -11.24 27.59
N ASP A 72 -1.79 -12.23 27.40
CA ASP A 72 -1.49 -13.67 27.43
C ASP A 72 -0.92 -14.21 28.77
N ASN A 73 -1.06 -13.47 29.88
CA ASN A 73 -0.58 -13.84 31.23
C ASN A 73 0.89 -14.30 31.27
N LEU A 74 1.75 -13.73 30.42
CA LEU A 74 3.14 -14.16 30.28
C LEU A 74 3.99 -13.63 31.44
N SER A 75 4.69 -14.53 32.13
CA SER A 75 5.40 -14.25 33.39
C SER A 75 6.86 -13.78 33.22
N VAL A 76 7.34 -13.57 31.99
CA VAL A 76 8.75 -13.29 31.68
C VAL A 76 8.91 -11.96 30.94
N VAL A 77 8.51 -10.86 31.57
CA VAL A 77 8.99 -9.50 31.24
C VAL A 77 10.16 -9.14 32.18
N PRO A 78 11.09 -8.27 31.76
CA PRO A 78 11.15 -7.55 30.48
C PRO A 78 12.03 -8.25 29.41
N PHE A 79 11.64 -8.15 28.14
CA PHE A 79 12.62 -8.27 27.05
C PHE A 79 13.43 -6.98 26.94
N ASN A 80 14.71 -7.09 26.60
CA ASN A 80 15.61 -5.94 26.56
C ASN A 80 15.74 -5.39 25.13
N PRO A 81 15.57 -4.08 24.90
CA PRO A 81 15.93 -3.50 23.63
C PRO A 81 17.45 -3.61 23.44
N THR A 82 17.91 -3.79 22.20
CA THR A 82 19.34 -3.71 21.87
C THR A 82 19.88 -2.33 22.26
N ALA A 83 20.95 -2.30 23.05
CA ALA A 83 21.48 -1.08 23.68
C ALA A 83 22.30 -0.19 22.72
N SER A 84 22.41 -0.56 21.44
CA SER A 84 23.26 0.09 20.46
C SER A 84 22.53 0.13 19.12
N TYR A 85 22.77 1.21 18.37
CA TYR A 85 22.46 1.46 16.94
C TYR A 85 22.19 0.23 16.07
N PRO A 86 21.52 0.40 14.91
CA PRO A 86 20.90 -0.72 14.25
C PRO A 86 21.83 -1.90 14.05
N VAL A 87 21.30 -3.11 14.23
CA VAL A 87 22.09 -4.34 14.26
C VAL A 87 21.92 -5.13 12.98
N ASP A 88 23.00 -5.70 12.47
CA ASP A 88 23.02 -6.57 11.29
C ASP A 88 23.22 -8.04 11.67
N THR A 89 23.09 -8.37 12.95
CA THR A 89 23.28 -9.73 13.49
C THR A 89 22.19 -10.05 14.50
N LEU A 90 21.91 -11.34 14.71
CA LEU A 90 20.94 -11.78 15.70
C LEU A 90 21.35 -11.32 17.11
N PRO A 91 20.48 -10.60 17.84
CA PRO A 91 20.84 -10.04 19.15
C PRO A 91 20.84 -11.11 20.26
N GLY A 92 20.36 -12.32 19.97
CA GLY A 92 20.21 -13.40 20.93
C GLY A 92 18.84 -13.42 21.60
N ALA A 93 18.60 -14.45 22.43
CA ALA A 93 17.31 -14.65 23.08
C ALA A 93 16.94 -13.48 24.01
N ASN A 94 15.66 -13.12 24.01
CA ASN A 94 15.09 -12.08 24.87
C ASN A 94 15.52 -10.64 24.53
N TYR A 95 16.09 -10.43 23.34
CA TYR A 95 16.42 -9.11 22.82
C TYR A 95 15.62 -8.77 21.57
N TYR A 96 15.20 -7.52 21.48
CA TYR A 96 14.54 -6.95 20.31
C TYR A 96 15.17 -5.60 19.98
N GLU A 97 14.90 -5.06 18.80
CA GLU A 97 15.37 -3.75 18.37
C GLU A 97 14.24 -2.73 18.43
N ASN A 98 14.45 -1.60 19.11
CA ASN A 98 13.41 -0.59 19.34
C ASN A 98 13.43 0.47 18.21
N ALA A 99 12.42 0.43 17.34
CA ALA A 99 12.20 1.42 16.29
C ALA A 99 11.01 2.35 16.58
N ALA A 100 10.60 2.50 17.85
CA ALA A 100 9.57 3.45 18.25
C ALA A 100 10.10 4.89 18.16
N GLY A 101 9.46 5.74 17.36
CA GLY A 101 9.72 7.17 17.33
C GLY A 101 8.88 7.96 18.35
N SER A 102 9.15 9.26 18.47
CA SER A 102 8.29 10.20 19.22
C SER A 102 6.92 10.42 18.55
N ASP A 103 6.82 10.12 17.27
CA ASP A 103 5.64 10.21 16.43
C ASP A 103 5.72 9.19 15.29
N ARG A 104 4.66 9.11 14.47
CA ARG A 104 4.54 8.17 13.35
C ARG A 104 5.67 8.32 12.32
N THR A 105 6.06 9.55 12.00
CA THR A 105 7.10 9.82 11.01
C THR A 105 8.47 9.35 11.51
N ALA A 106 8.75 9.58 12.79
CA ALA A 106 9.96 9.08 13.44
C ALA A 106 9.98 7.54 13.52
N SER A 107 8.85 6.88 13.82
CA SER A 107 8.74 5.42 13.80
C SER A 107 9.01 4.86 12.40
N LEU A 108 8.45 5.48 11.36
CA LEU A 108 8.71 5.07 9.97
C LEU A 108 10.18 5.21 9.61
N TYR A 109 10.79 6.35 9.96
CA TYR A 109 12.20 6.58 9.69
C TYR A 109 13.08 5.54 10.40
N LEU A 110 12.87 5.32 11.69
CA LEU A 110 13.63 4.32 12.45
C LEU A 110 13.44 2.90 11.88
N ALA A 111 12.19 2.47 11.69
CA ALA A 111 11.89 1.13 11.20
C ALA A 111 12.50 0.86 9.81
N THR A 112 12.39 1.84 8.89
CA THR A 112 12.98 1.73 7.54
C THR A 112 14.48 1.54 7.61
N VAL A 113 15.21 2.32 8.43
CA VAL A 113 16.67 2.12 8.48
C VAL A 113 17.10 0.93 9.26
N PHE A 114 16.38 0.55 10.29
CA PHE A 114 16.73 -0.61 11.09
C PHE A 114 16.56 -1.87 10.23
N ALA A 115 15.44 -1.97 9.50
CA ALA A 115 15.21 -3.03 8.52
C ALA A 115 16.26 -3.02 7.40
N TYR A 116 16.56 -1.86 6.81
CA TYR A 116 17.57 -1.77 5.76
C TYR A 116 18.95 -2.18 6.25
N TYR A 117 19.39 -1.66 7.40
CA TYR A 117 20.68 -1.94 7.99
C TYR A 117 20.80 -3.42 8.37
N ALA A 118 19.74 -4.02 8.91
CA ALA A 118 19.72 -5.43 9.24
C ALA A 118 20.05 -6.33 8.04
N VAL A 119 19.51 -5.99 6.86
CA VAL A 119 19.66 -6.77 5.62
C VAL A 119 20.93 -6.39 4.83
N ASN A 120 21.41 -5.15 4.93
CA ASN A 120 22.50 -4.63 4.10
C ASN A 120 23.82 -4.40 4.86
N GLY A 121 23.82 -4.43 6.20
CA GLY A 121 24.96 -4.17 7.07
C GLY A 121 25.55 -2.76 6.94
N SER A 122 24.81 -1.84 6.33
CA SER A 122 25.23 -0.46 6.12
C SER A 122 24.01 0.45 6.12
N LEU A 123 24.21 1.71 6.53
CA LEU A 123 23.16 2.71 6.47
C LEU A 123 22.96 3.15 5.00
N PRO A 124 21.73 3.51 4.59
CA PRO A 124 21.49 4.03 3.25
C PRO A 124 22.23 5.38 3.05
N THR A 125 22.63 5.65 1.80
CA THR A 125 23.68 6.64 1.46
C THR A 125 23.39 8.10 1.83
N ASN A 126 22.13 8.44 2.11
CA ASN A 126 21.69 9.79 2.49
C ASN A 126 21.28 9.92 3.97
N TRP A 127 21.65 8.95 4.81
CA TRP A 127 21.23 8.91 6.22
C TRP A 127 22.27 9.53 7.14
N THR A 128 21.97 10.74 7.61
CA THR A 128 22.89 11.53 8.44
C THR A 128 22.30 12.00 9.77
N ASN A 129 20.96 11.99 9.93
CA ASN A 129 20.26 12.46 11.15
C ASN A 129 19.11 11.53 11.54
N SER A 130 19.40 10.39 12.17
CA SER A 130 18.34 9.52 12.71
C SER A 130 17.73 10.10 13.99
N PRO A 131 16.38 10.11 14.12
CA PRO A 131 15.72 10.30 15.40
C PRO A 131 16.29 9.31 16.44
N THR A 132 16.23 9.69 17.71
CA THR A 132 16.53 8.72 18.78
C THR A 132 15.26 7.91 19.05
N PRO A 133 15.34 6.57 19.17
CA PRO A 133 14.20 5.78 19.58
C PRO A 133 13.63 6.27 20.92
N ALA A 134 12.31 6.39 20.99
CA ALA A 134 11.60 6.68 22.22
C ALA A 134 11.77 5.51 23.21
N SER A 135 11.98 5.82 24.49
CA SER A 135 12.05 4.79 25.53
C SER A 135 10.68 4.14 25.74
N ALA A 136 10.69 2.84 26.08
CA ALA A 136 9.48 2.15 26.52
C ALA A 136 8.86 2.86 27.73
N VAL A 137 7.54 2.93 27.77
CA VAL A 137 6.77 3.43 28.91
C VAL A 137 5.78 2.37 29.38
N ASP A 138 5.54 2.32 30.69
CA ASP A 138 4.60 1.37 31.30
C ASP A 138 3.15 1.89 31.09
N THR A 139 2.69 1.84 29.85
CA THR A 139 1.36 2.31 29.46
C THR A 139 0.78 1.38 28.40
N CYS A 140 -0.40 0.85 28.71
CA CYS A 140 -1.14 -0.01 27.80
C CYS A 140 -1.60 0.77 26.56
N GLY A 141 -1.34 0.20 25.39
CA GLY A 141 -1.75 0.70 24.09
C GLY A 141 -1.68 -0.42 23.05
N GLY A 142 -2.39 -0.26 21.94
CA GLY A 142 -2.51 -1.29 20.91
C GLY A 142 -3.44 -2.45 21.29
N SER A 143 -3.28 -3.58 20.60
CA SER A 143 -4.08 -4.79 20.73
C SER A 143 -3.18 -6.03 20.75
N ILE A 144 -3.59 -7.07 21.50
CA ILE A 144 -2.88 -8.35 21.58
C ILE A 144 -2.67 -9.02 20.21
N SER A 145 -3.62 -8.82 19.31
CA SER A 145 -3.54 -9.26 17.93
C SER A 145 -4.22 -8.21 17.07
N ILE A 146 -3.53 -7.73 16.05
CA ILE A 146 -4.12 -6.89 15.02
C ILE A 146 -4.34 -7.70 13.76
N ASN A 147 -5.53 -7.56 13.19
CA ASN A 147 -5.81 -8.08 11.88
C ASN A 147 -5.02 -7.24 10.87
N CYS A 148 -3.92 -7.79 10.36
CA CYS A 148 -3.14 -7.21 9.27
C CYS A 148 -4.08 -6.93 8.09
N PRO A 149 -4.17 -5.67 7.62
CA PRO A 149 -4.89 -5.35 6.38
C PRO A 149 -4.32 -6.10 5.16
N CYS A 150 -3.11 -6.66 5.31
CA CYS A 150 -2.36 -7.44 4.33
C CYS A 150 -2.48 -8.98 4.45
N GLN A 151 -3.16 -9.48 5.49
CA GLN A 151 -3.48 -10.88 5.75
C GLN A 151 -5.00 -11.00 5.82
N ALA A 152 -5.67 -10.16 5.07
CA ALA A 152 -7.01 -10.47 4.66
C ALA A 152 -6.88 -11.79 3.87
N THR A 153 -7.35 -12.89 4.48
CA THR A 153 -7.45 -14.21 3.82
C THR A 153 -8.40 -14.18 2.61
N SER A 154 -9.04 -13.02 2.41
CA SER A 154 -9.81 -12.59 1.26
C SER A 154 -9.37 -11.19 0.85
N CYS A 155 -9.40 -10.87 -0.43
CA CYS A 155 -9.22 -9.49 -0.87
C CYS A 155 -10.26 -8.54 -0.22
N LEU A 156 -9.95 -7.25 -0.23
CA LEU A 156 -10.89 -6.20 0.17
C LEU A 156 -11.81 -5.91 -1.02
N ASN A 157 -13.10 -5.66 -0.78
CA ASN A 157 -13.97 -5.11 -1.81
C ASN A 157 -13.83 -3.59 -1.88
N GLY A 158 -13.96 -3.06 -3.07
CA GLY A 158 -14.11 -1.64 -3.36
C GLY A 158 -15.02 -1.43 -4.56
N LEU A 159 -15.03 -0.20 -5.03
CA LEU A 159 -15.68 0.18 -6.28
C LEU A 159 -14.91 1.33 -6.90
N ASP A 160 -15.12 1.57 -8.18
CA ASP A 160 -14.80 2.82 -8.81
C ASP A 160 -16.04 3.47 -9.45
N SER A 161 -15.97 4.79 -9.60
CA SER A 161 -17.04 5.56 -10.23
C SER A 161 -16.47 6.81 -10.89
N ASP A 162 -17.10 7.23 -11.98
CA ASP A 162 -16.84 8.50 -12.65
C ASP A 162 -17.59 9.69 -12.01
N SER A 163 -18.37 9.45 -10.96
CA SER A 163 -19.25 10.43 -10.32
C SER A 163 -18.80 10.76 -8.89
N ASP A 164 -19.18 11.94 -8.38
CA ASP A 164 -18.91 12.35 -6.99
C ASP A 164 -19.65 11.45 -6.00
N LEU A 165 -18.93 10.87 -5.05
CA LEU A 165 -19.45 9.92 -4.07
C LEU A 165 -19.71 10.52 -2.67
N SER A 166 -19.46 11.82 -2.50
CA SER A 166 -19.50 12.49 -1.18
C SER A 166 -20.86 12.31 -0.47
N SER A 167 -21.98 12.43 -1.20
CA SER A 167 -23.32 12.31 -0.61
C SER A 167 -23.65 10.90 -0.14
N GLU A 168 -23.02 9.88 -0.74
CA GLU A 168 -23.28 8.48 -0.43
C GLU A 168 -22.28 7.89 0.57
N ALA A 169 -21.20 8.60 0.89
CA ALA A 169 -20.08 8.13 1.72
C ALA A 169 -20.56 7.44 3.01
N SER A 170 -21.31 8.13 3.86
CA SER A 170 -21.78 7.58 5.13
C SER A 170 -22.71 6.38 4.95
N CYS A 171 -23.54 6.40 3.90
CA CYS A 171 -24.42 5.28 3.60
C CYS A 171 -23.63 4.05 3.15
N MET A 172 -22.67 4.23 2.24
CA MET A 172 -21.79 3.15 1.79
C MET A 172 -21.08 2.52 2.98
N TRP A 173 -20.41 3.34 3.80
CA TRP A 173 -19.62 2.86 4.92
C TRP A 173 -20.42 2.00 5.91
N THR A 174 -21.70 2.33 6.09
CA THR A 174 -22.58 1.60 7.02
C THR A 174 -23.22 0.35 6.41
N ASN A 175 -23.45 0.33 5.10
CA ASN A 175 -24.36 -0.63 4.46
C ASN A 175 -23.73 -1.49 3.36
N THR A 176 -22.48 -1.26 2.98
CA THR A 176 -21.81 -2.01 1.92
C THR A 176 -20.50 -2.62 2.43
N PRO A 177 -19.98 -3.67 1.76
CA PRO A 177 -18.71 -4.28 2.14
C PRO A 177 -17.49 -3.54 1.58
N TYR A 178 -17.65 -2.29 1.13
CA TYR A 178 -16.59 -1.55 0.44
C TYR A 178 -15.62 -0.88 1.42
N TRP A 179 -14.33 -1.00 1.13
CA TRP A 179 -13.24 -0.45 1.95
C TRP A 179 -12.41 0.60 1.22
N PHE A 180 -12.46 0.60 -0.11
CA PHE A 180 -11.76 1.55 -0.96
C PHE A 180 -12.63 2.01 -2.13
N LEU A 181 -12.31 3.19 -2.66
CA LEU A 181 -13.02 3.85 -3.74
C LEU A 181 -12.02 4.34 -4.80
N GLY A 182 -12.21 3.92 -6.05
CA GLY A 182 -11.52 4.43 -7.23
C GLY A 182 -12.19 5.70 -7.74
N ARG A 183 -11.41 6.78 -7.86
CA ARG A 183 -11.91 8.08 -8.36
C ARG A 183 -10.95 8.71 -9.35
N TYR A 184 -11.52 9.35 -10.35
CA TYR A 184 -10.79 9.91 -11.48
C TYR A 184 -10.26 11.30 -11.16
N LEU A 185 -8.97 11.51 -11.31
CA LEU A 185 -8.32 12.83 -11.29
C LEU A 185 -8.61 13.65 -12.56
N GLY A 186 -8.97 12.97 -13.65
CA GLY A 186 -9.18 13.57 -14.97
C GLY A 186 -8.46 12.78 -16.06
N GLY A 187 -8.06 13.49 -17.12
CA GLY A 187 -7.29 12.96 -18.24
C GLY A 187 -7.98 13.17 -19.60
N PRO A 188 -7.27 12.95 -20.71
CA PRO A 188 -7.77 13.22 -22.06
C PRO A 188 -9.04 12.44 -22.44
N CYS A 189 -9.22 11.23 -21.92
CA CYS A 189 -10.40 10.41 -22.19
C CYS A 189 -11.54 10.61 -21.16
N TYR A 190 -11.35 11.44 -20.14
CA TYR A 190 -12.30 11.52 -19.05
C TYR A 190 -13.43 12.53 -19.31
N PRO A 191 -14.72 12.10 -19.38
CA PRO A 191 -15.85 13.00 -19.62
C PRO A 191 -16.54 13.49 -18.34
N GLY A 192 -16.19 12.92 -17.18
CA GLY A 192 -16.92 13.08 -15.91
C GLY A 192 -16.47 14.25 -15.05
N THR A 193 -16.83 14.19 -13.76
CA THR A 193 -16.43 15.19 -12.75
C THR A 193 -15.22 14.70 -11.96
N PRO A 194 -14.05 15.33 -12.10
CA PRO A 194 -12.84 14.92 -11.41
C PRO A 194 -13.02 14.94 -9.89
N LEU A 195 -12.27 14.06 -9.21
CA LEU A 195 -12.10 14.06 -7.78
C LEU A 195 -11.73 15.45 -7.30
N SER A 196 -12.48 15.98 -6.34
CA SER A 196 -12.17 17.24 -5.67
C SER A 196 -11.46 16.99 -4.33
N GLU A 197 -10.72 17.98 -3.83
CA GLU A 197 -10.13 17.94 -2.48
C GLU A 197 -11.20 17.72 -1.39
N SER A 198 -12.38 18.34 -1.56
CA SER A 198 -13.50 18.18 -0.63
C SER A 198 -14.11 16.77 -0.66
N GLU A 199 -14.23 16.18 -1.85
CA GLU A 199 -14.66 14.78 -2.00
C GLU A 199 -13.63 13.85 -1.36
N ALA A 200 -12.35 14.00 -1.70
CA ALA A 200 -11.26 13.20 -1.14
C ALA A 200 -11.23 13.25 0.40
N SER A 201 -11.38 14.44 0.97
CA SER A 201 -11.47 14.65 2.43
C SER A 201 -12.70 13.97 3.03
N THR A 202 -13.87 14.08 2.38
CA THR A 202 -15.11 13.47 2.87
C THR A 202 -15.02 11.95 2.89
N LEU A 203 -14.52 11.35 1.81
CA LEU A 203 -14.37 9.90 1.68
C LEU A 203 -13.32 9.36 2.66
N SER A 204 -12.16 10.03 2.78
CA SER A 204 -11.10 9.66 3.73
C SER A 204 -11.57 9.72 5.18
N ASN A 205 -12.22 10.82 5.59
CA ASN A 205 -12.76 11.01 6.95
C ASN A 205 -13.88 10.01 7.28
N THR A 206 -14.60 9.52 6.28
CA THR A 206 -15.60 8.46 6.46
C THR A 206 -14.94 7.11 6.75
N GLY A 207 -13.71 6.90 6.25
CA GLY A 207 -12.94 5.68 6.49
C GLY A 207 -12.49 4.95 5.23
N PHE A 208 -12.86 5.44 4.03
CA PHE A 208 -12.49 4.80 2.77
C PHE A 208 -11.06 5.09 2.36
N TRP A 209 -10.37 4.08 1.84
CA TRP A 209 -9.13 4.27 1.09
C TRP A 209 -9.45 4.75 -0.33
N LEU A 210 -8.59 5.60 -0.89
CA LEU A 210 -8.76 6.14 -2.24
C LEU A 210 -7.74 5.54 -3.20
N MET A 211 -8.20 5.21 -4.40
CA MET A 211 -7.37 4.89 -5.56
C MET A 211 -7.54 6.01 -6.58
N SER A 212 -6.44 6.63 -6.98
CA SER A 212 -6.46 7.69 -7.98
C SER A 212 -6.34 7.12 -9.38
N ILE A 213 -7.27 7.52 -10.25
CA ILE A 213 -7.36 7.07 -11.64
C ILE A 213 -7.10 8.27 -12.55
N TYR A 214 -6.28 8.08 -13.58
CA TYR A 214 -6.12 9.06 -14.65
C TYR A 214 -6.51 8.39 -15.97
N SER A 215 -7.57 8.89 -16.61
CA SER A 215 -8.05 8.33 -17.88
C SER A 215 -7.13 8.75 -19.02
N GLY A 216 -6.25 7.83 -19.40
CA GLY A 216 -5.14 8.09 -20.32
C GLY A 216 -5.57 8.34 -21.76
N ALA A 217 -4.59 8.65 -22.61
CA ALA A 217 -4.80 8.63 -24.05
C ALA A 217 -5.09 7.18 -24.52
N ASN A 218 -6.37 6.90 -24.82
CA ASN A 218 -6.81 5.63 -25.38
C ASN A 218 -6.93 5.70 -26.90
N TYR A 219 -6.46 4.65 -27.56
CA TYR A 219 -6.57 4.44 -29.00
C TYR A 219 -7.08 3.02 -29.28
N THR A 220 -8.40 2.88 -29.16
CA THR A 220 -9.16 1.64 -29.37
C THR A 220 -10.12 1.83 -30.55
N SER A 221 -10.95 0.82 -30.84
CA SER A 221 -12.04 0.98 -31.81
C SER A 221 -13.21 1.83 -31.30
N LYS A 222 -13.32 2.02 -29.98
CA LYS A 222 -14.39 2.79 -29.31
C LYS A 222 -13.93 4.20 -28.96
N ASP A 223 -12.67 4.34 -28.56
CA ASP A 223 -12.12 5.56 -27.97
C ASP A 223 -10.89 6.03 -28.72
N ASN A 224 -10.84 7.32 -29.00
CA ASN A 224 -9.70 7.99 -29.64
C ASN A 224 -9.60 9.43 -29.14
N CYS A 225 -9.03 9.59 -27.95
CA CYS A 225 -8.97 10.86 -27.22
C CYS A 225 -7.55 11.45 -27.13
N GLY A 226 -6.55 10.85 -27.79
CA GLY A 226 -5.17 11.30 -27.70
C GLY A 226 -4.20 10.48 -28.54
N THR A 227 -2.92 10.86 -28.51
CA THR A 227 -1.85 10.14 -29.21
C THR A 227 -1.01 9.34 -28.23
N GLN A 228 -0.85 8.04 -28.47
CA GLN A 228 0.03 7.21 -27.64
C GLN A 228 1.48 7.32 -28.10
N SER A 229 2.30 7.97 -27.28
CA SER A 229 3.75 8.09 -27.46
C SER A 229 4.44 8.27 -26.11
N TYR A 230 5.75 8.02 -26.04
CA TYR A 230 6.52 8.25 -24.82
C TYR A 230 6.39 9.68 -24.29
N SER A 231 6.51 10.69 -25.17
CA SER A 231 6.37 12.10 -24.78
C SER A 231 4.96 12.45 -24.30
N GLN A 232 3.92 11.83 -24.89
CA GLN A 232 2.57 12.02 -24.37
C GLN A 232 2.44 11.39 -22.99
N GLY A 233 2.97 10.19 -22.77
CA GLY A 233 2.93 9.53 -21.47
C GLY A 233 3.60 10.35 -20.38
N GLN A 234 4.72 11.02 -20.71
CA GLN A 234 5.35 11.95 -19.78
C GLN A 234 4.46 13.16 -19.45
N SER A 235 3.82 13.73 -20.48
CA SER A 235 2.94 14.90 -20.31
C SER A 235 1.73 14.55 -19.45
N ASP A 236 1.09 13.42 -19.73
CA ASP A 236 -0.08 12.93 -19.00
C ASP A 236 0.30 12.54 -17.56
N GLY A 237 1.45 11.90 -17.36
CA GLY A 237 1.98 11.60 -16.02
C GLY A 237 2.26 12.85 -15.19
N GLN A 238 2.86 13.89 -15.79
CA GLN A 238 3.08 15.18 -15.12
C GLN A 238 1.76 15.88 -14.75
N GLN A 239 0.77 15.81 -15.65
CA GLN A 239 -0.56 16.35 -15.36
C GLN A 239 -1.22 15.59 -14.21
N ALA A 240 -1.18 14.26 -14.22
CA ALA A 240 -1.75 13.42 -13.18
C ALA A 240 -1.09 13.69 -11.81
N VAL A 241 0.23 13.85 -11.77
CA VAL A 241 0.96 14.28 -10.55
C VAL A 241 0.47 15.63 -10.05
N SER A 242 0.29 16.60 -10.94
CA SER A 242 -0.21 17.94 -10.57
C SER A 242 -1.64 17.88 -10.02
N MET A 243 -2.51 17.05 -10.61
CA MET A 243 -3.88 16.83 -10.14
C MET A 243 -3.92 16.10 -8.80
N ALA A 244 -3.10 15.07 -8.62
CA ALA A 244 -2.95 14.33 -7.36
C ALA A 244 -2.57 15.28 -6.21
N GLN A 245 -1.57 16.13 -6.43
CA GLN A 245 -1.18 17.17 -5.47
C GLN A 245 -2.33 18.14 -5.17
N GLY A 246 -3.09 18.53 -6.20
CA GLY A 246 -4.23 19.44 -6.07
C GLY A 246 -5.39 18.90 -5.24
N VAL A 247 -5.55 17.57 -5.15
CA VAL A 247 -6.58 16.93 -4.30
C VAL A 247 -6.05 16.49 -2.94
N GLY A 248 -4.79 16.84 -2.61
CA GLY A 248 -4.16 16.48 -1.33
C GLY A 248 -3.63 15.05 -1.25
N GLN A 249 -3.48 14.36 -2.39
CA GLN A 249 -2.98 12.98 -2.40
C GLN A 249 -1.53 12.90 -1.86
N PRO A 250 -1.26 12.12 -0.78
CA PRO A 250 0.08 11.96 -0.21
C PRO A 250 1.09 11.37 -1.20
N LEU A 251 2.35 11.82 -1.13
CA LEU A 251 3.46 11.20 -1.87
C LEU A 251 3.59 9.71 -1.54
N HIS A 252 4.22 8.96 -2.44
CA HIS A 252 4.41 7.50 -2.37
C HIS A 252 3.10 6.68 -2.42
N SER A 253 1.95 7.32 -2.58
CA SER A 253 0.72 6.64 -3.02
C SER A 253 0.71 6.46 -4.54
N ALA A 254 -0.22 5.65 -5.05
CA ALA A 254 -0.28 5.27 -6.45
C ALA A 254 -1.21 6.15 -7.29
N ILE A 255 -0.86 6.31 -8.57
CA ILE A 255 -1.75 6.87 -9.58
C ILE A 255 -1.86 5.84 -10.71
N TYR A 256 -3.07 5.33 -10.94
CA TYR A 256 -3.34 4.34 -11.97
C TYR A 256 -3.67 5.03 -13.29
N LEU A 257 -2.90 4.70 -14.33
CA LEU A 257 -3.26 5.00 -15.70
C LEU A 257 -4.37 4.06 -16.14
N ASP A 258 -5.55 4.60 -16.42
CA ASP A 258 -6.61 3.89 -17.11
C ASP A 258 -6.25 3.78 -18.61
N LEU A 259 -5.80 2.57 -18.98
CA LEU A 259 -5.47 2.15 -20.33
C LEU A 259 -6.45 1.06 -20.75
N GLU A 260 -7.48 1.47 -21.49
CA GLU A 260 -8.57 0.62 -21.95
C GLU A 260 -8.10 -0.64 -22.67
N ALA A 261 -8.93 -1.66 -22.64
CA ALA A 261 -8.65 -2.91 -23.35
C ALA A 261 -8.67 -2.71 -24.87
N ASN A 262 -7.94 -3.56 -25.59
CA ASN A 262 -7.90 -3.64 -27.06
C ASN A 262 -7.27 -2.41 -27.73
N GLN A 263 -6.18 -1.91 -27.16
CA GLN A 263 -5.37 -0.86 -27.80
C GLN A 263 -4.88 -1.33 -29.18
N LEU A 264 -5.05 -0.49 -30.20
CA LEU A 264 -4.84 -0.88 -31.60
C LEU A 264 -3.36 -1.03 -31.99
N ASN A 265 -2.44 -0.42 -31.23
CA ASN A 265 -1.01 -0.44 -31.54
C ASN A 265 -0.15 -0.68 -30.29
N GLN A 266 0.44 -1.87 -30.23
CA GLN A 266 1.25 -2.30 -29.09
C GLN A 266 2.50 -1.47 -28.85
N SER A 267 3.26 -1.14 -29.89
CA SER A 267 4.47 -0.30 -29.71
C SER A 267 4.12 1.08 -29.17
N ASN A 268 3.00 1.65 -29.59
CA ASN A 268 2.59 2.98 -29.18
C ASN A 268 2.15 3.00 -27.72
N TYR A 269 1.28 2.09 -27.28
CA TYR A 269 0.85 2.07 -25.88
C TYR A 269 2.01 1.68 -24.95
N LEU A 270 2.94 0.81 -25.35
CA LEU A 270 4.11 0.49 -24.53
C LEU A 270 5.02 1.71 -24.34
N GLY A 271 5.27 2.46 -25.42
CA GLY A 271 6.01 3.73 -25.33
C GLY A 271 5.30 4.74 -24.43
N TYR A 272 3.97 4.86 -24.57
CA TYR A 272 3.13 5.72 -23.75
C TYR A 272 3.19 5.35 -22.26
N VAL A 273 2.97 4.08 -21.90
CA VAL A 273 3.05 3.60 -20.52
C VAL A 273 4.47 3.81 -19.95
N GLN A 274 5.52 3.59 -20.73
CA GLN A 274 6.89 3.85 -20.27
C GLN A 274 7.13 5.33 -19.93
N GLY A 275 6.57 6.25 -20.74
CA GLY A 275 6.62 7.69 -20.47
C GLY A 275 5.86 8.08 -19.20
N TRP A 276 4.66 7.49 -19.02
CA TRP A 276 3.84 7.63 -17.82
C TRP A 276 4.60 7.20 -16.56
N VAL A 277 5.15 5.98 -16.57
CA VAL A 277 5.93 5.42 -15.46
C VAL A 277 7.09 6.33 -15.07
N SER A 278 7.82 6.86 -16.06
CA SER A 278 8.91 7.80 -15.82
C SER A 278 8.44 9.09 -15.14
N ALA A 279 7.35 9.70 -15.62
CA ALA A 279 6.87 10.98 -15.09
C ALA A 279 6.26 10.84 -13.69
N VAL A 280 5.42 9.83 -13.45
CA VAL A 280 4.77 9.61 -12.15
C VAL A 280 5.80 9.28 -11.07
N SER A 281 6.78 8.41 -11.38
CA SER A 281 7.88 8.09 -10.46
C SER A 281 8.72 9.31 -10.11
N THR A 282 9.03 10.15 -11.11
CA THR A 282 9.76 11.42 -10.92
C THR A 282 8.97 12.40 -10.04
N GLY A 283 7.64 12.35 -10.13
CA GLY A 283 6.73 13.13 -9.29
C GLY A 283 6.62 12.66 -7.84
N GLY A 284 7.30 11.57 -7.45
CA GLY A 284 7.28 11.02 -6.09
C GLY A 284 6.08 10.11 -5.78
N TYR A 285 5.34 9.70 -6.80
CA TYR A 285 4.20 8.76 -6.70
C TYR A 285 4.57 7.39 -7.27
N VAL A 286 3.80 6.36 -6.92
CA VAL A 286 3.95 5.02 -7.49
C VAL A 286 3.12 4.92 -8.77
N PRO A 287 3.73 4.63 -9.94
CA PRO A 287 2.97 4.42 -11.16
C PRO A 287 2.12 3.14 -11.07
N GLY A 288 0.85 3.24 -11.42
CA GLY A 288 -0.05 2.11 -11.62
C GLY A 288 -0.59 2.06 -13.04
N VAL A 289 -1.07 0.89 -13.49
CA VAL A 289 -1.79 0.72 -14.76
C VAL A 289 -3.03 -0.14 -14.53
N TYR A 290 -4.18 0.36 -14.96
CA TYR A 290 -5.41 -0.39 -15.15
C TYR A 290 -5.50 -0.84 -16.61
N SER A 291 -5.72 -2.14 -16.86
CA SER A 291 -5.89 -2.68 -18.21
C SER A 291 -6.39 -4.12 -18.22
N SER A 292 -6.57 -4.68 -19.42
CA SER A 292 -6.94 -6.08 -19.62
C SER A 292 -5.81 -7.06 -19.25
N PRO A 293 -6.13 -8.33 -18.92
CA PRO A 293 -5.15 -9.37 -18.60
C PRO A 293 -3.98 -9.47 -19.59
N SER A 294 -4.26 -9.43 -20.90
CA SER A 294 -3.25 -9.60 -21.94
C SER A 294 -2.31 -8.40 -22.06
N GLN A 295 -2.85 -7.18 -21.94
CA GLN A 295 -2.06 -5.95 -21.94
C GLN A 295 -1.21 -5.85 -20.68
N LEU A 296 -1.75 -6.18 -19.50
CA LEU A 296 -0.99 -6.16 -18.24
C LEU A 296 0.17 -7.17 -18.27
N ASN A 297 -0.02 -8.39 -18.77
CA ASN A 297 1.08 -9.35 -18.95
C ASN A 297 2.16 -8.80 -19.90
N THR A 298 1.74 -8.17 -21.00
CA THR A 298 2.67 -7.56 -21.96
C THR A 298 3.48 -6.43 -21.32
N ILE A 299 2.84 -5.57 -20.53
CA ILE A 299 3.48 -4.48 -19.79
C ILE A 299 4.41 -5.03 -18.71
N GLN A 300 3.95 -5.99 -17.90
CA GLN A 300 4.73 -6.59 -16.81
C GLN A 300 6.04 -7.21 -17.30
N SER A 301 6.01 -7.81 -18.50
CA SER A 301 7.19 -8.41 -19.13
C SER A 301 8.26 -7.40 -19.60
N GLN A 302 7.95 -6.10 -19.60
CA GLN A 302 8.91 -5.09 -19.99
C GLN A 302 9.94 -4.85 -18.87
N SER A 303 11.20 -4.65 -19.26
CA SER A 303 12.31 -4.44 -18.31
C SER A 303 12.18 -3.20 -17.44
N TRP A 304 11.37 -2.21 -17.86
CA TRP A 304 11.10 -0.98 -17.12
C TRP A 304 9.87 -1.07 -16.20
N ALA A 305 9.07 -2.13 -16.30
CA ALA A 305 7.86 -2.32 -15.50
C ALA A 305 8.15 -3.27 -14.33
N GLY A 306 7.99 -4.58 -14.54
CA GLY A 306 8.20 -5.60 -13.52
C GLY A 306 7.55 -5.24 -12.18
N ASN A 307 8.34 -5.25 -11.11
CA ASN A 307 7.88 -4.90 -9.76
C ASN A 307 7.93 -3.39 -9.45
N SER A 308 8.24 -2.54 -10.43
CA SER A 308 8.42 -1.09 -10.25
C SER A 308 7.10 -0.31 -10.37
N ILE A 309 6.02 -0.97 -10.77
CA ILE A 309 4.70 -0.37 -10.99
C ILE A 309 3.61 -1.27 -10.39
N LEU A 310 2.43 -0.72 -10.17
CA LEU A 310 1.24 -1.47 -9.72
C LEU A 310 0.33 -1.82 -10.90
N TYR A 311 -0.44 -2.90 -10.74
CA TYR A 311 -1.35 -3.38 -11.78
C TYR A 311 -2.76 -3.56 -11.22
N TRP A 312 -3.75 -3.12 -11.98
CA TRP A 312 -5.17 -3.28 -11.70
C TRP A 312 -5.85 -3.94 -12.89
N ASN A 313 -6.31 -5.18 -12.69
CA ASN A 313 -6.88 -6.00 -13.74
C ASN A 313 -8.33 -5.61 -14.08
N ALA A 314 -8.65 -5.52 -15.36
CA ALA A 314 -10.01 -5.38 -15.87
C ALA A 314 -10.49 -6.72 -16.46
N ASP A 315 -11.24 -7.51 -15.69
CA ASP A 315 -11.79 -8.79 -16.18
C ASP A 315 -13.12 -9.12 -15.49
N TRP A 316 -14.22 -8.81 -16.15
CA TRP A 316 -15.56 -8.93 -15.58
C TRP A 316 -16.09 -10.35 -15.70
N ILE A 317 -15.79 -11.19 -14.70
CA ILE A 317 -16.27 -12.57 -14.66
C ILE A 317 -17.49 -12.76 -13.73
N TYR A 318 -17.82 -11.74 -12.93
CA TYR A 318 -18.99 -11.71 -12.06
C TYR A 318 -19.95 -10.58 -12.46
N SER A 319 -21.18 -10.65 -11.94
CA SER A 319 -22.23 -9.65 -12.19
C SER A 319 -22.64 -8.87 -10.93
N SER A 320 -22.06 -9.18 -9.77
CA SER A 320 -22.39 -8.53 -8.49
C SER A 320 -21.22 -8.60 -7.52
N VAL A 321 -21.31 -7.81 -6.43
CA VAL A 321 -20.36 -7.89 -5.32
C VAL A 321 -20.30 -9.31 -4.74
N GLN A 322 -19.10 -9.76 -4.42
CA GLN A 322 -18.85 -11.07 -3.83
C GLN A 322 -18.44 -10.91 -2.36
N THR A 323 -18.77 -11.88 -1.52
CA THR A 323 -18.33 -11.89 -0.12
C THR A 323 -18.00 -13.34 0.27
N PRO A 324 -16.72 -13.69 0.47
CA PRO A 324 -15.52 -12.82 0.44
C PRO A 324 -15.21 -12.23 -0.96
N ALA A 325 -14.46 -11.12 -1.00
CA ALA A 325 -14.01 -10.56 -2.27
C ALA A 325 -13.04 -11.52 -2.97
N PRO A 326 -13.13 -11.69 -4.28
CA PRO A 326 -12.22 -12.55 -5.02
C PRO A 326 -10.86 -11.84 -5.15
N CYS A 327 -9.77 -12.58 -5.23
CA CYS A 327 -8.46 -12.01 -5.53
C CYS A 327 -8.09 -12.25 -7.00
N PRO A 328 -7.23 -11.40 -7.59
CA PRO A 328 -6.66 -11.65 -8.91
C PRO A 328 -6.19 -13.10 -9.03
N SER A 329 -6.48 -13.73 -10.17
CA SER A 329 -6.17 -15.15 -10.41
C SER A 329 -4.66 -15.43 -10.32
N SER A 330 -4.25 -16.70 -10.24
CA SER A 330 -2.83 -17.07 -10.21
C SER A 330 -2.04 -16.52 -11.40
N GLU A 331 -2.67 -16.42 -12.58
CA GLU A 331 -2.06 -15.90 -13.81
C GLU A 331 -1.81 -14.39 -13.75
N LEU A 332 -2.53 -13.66 -12.90
CA LEU A 332 -2.37 -12.23 -12.64
C LEU A 332 -2.07 -11.96 -11.16
N SER A 333 -1.40 -12.90 -10.49
CA SER A 333 -1.08 -12.78 -9.06
C SER A 333 -0.20 -11.57 -8.73
N PHE A 334 0.47 -11.00 -9.73
CA PHE A 334 1.23 -9.76 -9.63
C PHE A 334 0.35 -8.49 -9.58
N ALA A 335 -0.95 -8.57 -9.90
CA ALA A 335 -1.86 -7.44 -9.84
C ALA A 335 -2.36 -7.19 -8.43
N GLN A 336 -2.37 -5.93 -8.00
CA GLN A 336 -2.83 -5.53 -6.67
C GLN A 336 -4.35 -5.35 -6.63
N GLY A 337 -4.95 -4.92 -7.75
CA GLY A 337 -6.39 -4.70 -7.89
C GLY A 337 -7.03 -5.55 -8.99
N TRP A 338 -8.35 -5.75 -8.90
CA TRP A 338 -9.15 -6.38 -9.94
C TRP A 338 -10.57 -5.81 -9.97
N GLN A 339 -10.94 -5.20 -11.08
CA GLN A 339 -12.32 -4.88 -11.43
C GLN A 339 -12.98 -6.14 -12.00
N TYR A 340 -13.80 -6.78 -11.17
CA TYR A 340 -14.29 -8.14 -11.42
C TYR A 340 -15.77 -8.20 -11.81
N ALA A 341 -16.49 -7.10 -11.64
CA ALA A 341 -17.86 -6.91 -12.09
C ALA A 341 -18.06 -5.43 -12.45
N GLY A 342 -18.91 -5.15 -13.43
CA GLY A 342 -19.24 -3.78 -13.79
C GLY A 342 -20.69 -3.58 -14.14
N LEU A 343 -21.04 -2.36 -14.55
CA LEU A 343 -22.42 -1.92 -14.83
C LEU A 343 -23.37 -2.09 -13.63
N ALA A 344 -22.82 -2.01 -12.41
CA ALA A 344 -23.62 -2.00 -11.20
C ALA A 344 -24.12 -0.58 -10.92
N SER A 345 -25.08 -0.47 -10.01
CA SER A 345 -25.53 0.84 -9.53
C SER A 345 -25.67 0.86 -8.03
N LEU A 346 -25.15 1.93 -7.44
CA LEU A 346 -25.38 2.30 -6.05
C LEU A 346 -26.24 3.56 -6.03
N ARG A 347 -27.52 3.41 -5.68
CA ARG A 347 -28.45 4.55 -5.52
C ARG A 347 -28.48 5.49 -6.73
N ASN A 348 -28.49 4.91 -7.95
CA ASN A 348 -28.48 5.58 -9.25
C ASN A 348 -27.12 6.14 -9.70
N ILE A 349 -26.06 5.96 -8.90
CA ILE A 349 -24.69 6.20 -9.34
C ILE A 349 -24.19 4.93 -10.04
N GLY A 350 -23.62 5.08 -11.24
CA GLY A 350 -22.95 3.98 -11.93
C GLY A 350 -21.65 3.63 -11.22
N ILE A 351 -21.47 2.35 -10.92
CA ILE A 351 -20.26 1.86 -10.27
C ILE A 351 -19.78 0.59 -10.96
N ASP A 352 -18.47 0.41 -10.96
CA ASP A 352 -17.85 -0.89 -11.19
C ASP A 352 -17.30 -1.41 -9.86
N ILE A 353 -17.19 -2.73 -9.73
CA ILE A 353 -16.90 -3.40 -8.47
C ILE A 353 -15.50 -4.00 -8.53
N ASP A 354 -14.71 -3.65 -7.51
CA ASP A 354 -13.31 -3.99 -7.42
C ASP A 354 -13.01 -4.86 -6.23
N SER A 355 -11.87 -5.54 -6.32
CA SER A 355 -11.16 -6.08 -5.19
C SER A 355 -9.70 -5.71 -5.18
N ALA A 356 -9.08 -5.71 -4.00
CA ALA A 356 -7.65 -5.49 -3.85
C ALA A 356 -7.03 -6.45 -2.83
N GLN A 357 -5.83 -6.94 -3.12
CA GLN A 357 -5.10 -7.85 -2.22
C GLN A 357 -4.73 -7.17 -0.89
N ASN A 358 -4.55 -5.86 -0.92
CA ASN A 358 -4.23 -5.01 0.21
C ASN A 358 -4.47 -3.55 -0.20
N VAL A 359 -4.18 -2.62 0.71
CA VAL A 359 -4.34 -1.17 0.49
C VAL A 359 -3.07 -0.49 -0.04
N TYR A 360 -2.09 -1.26 -0.53
CA TYR A 360 -0.81 -0.69 -1.01
C TYR A 360 -1.04 0.23 -2.20
N GLY A 361 -0.46 1.44 -2.14
CA GLY A 361 -0.68 2.48 -3.14
C GLY A 361 -1.99 3.26 -2.96
N MET A 362 -2.91 2.81 -2.11
CA MET A 362 -4.10 3.58 -1.77
C MET A 362 -3.76 4.67 -0.75
N TRP A 363 -4.62 5.67 -0.62
CA TRP A 363 -4.36 6.82 0.25
C TRP A 363 -5.59 7.34 0.97
N LYS A 364 -5.33 8.14 2.00
CA LYS A 364 -6.29 8.90 2.81
C LYS A 364 -5.62 10.21 3.22
N ILE A 365 -6.42 11.25 3.49
CA ILE A 365 -5.97 12.54 4.05
C ILE A 365 -6.13 12.53 5.57
#